data_AF-A0A832M8E7-F1
#
_entry.id   AF-A0A832M8E7-F1
#
_cell.length_a   1.000
_cell.length_b   1.000
_cell.length_c   1.000
_cell.angle_alpha   90.00
_cell.angle_beta   90.00
_cell.angle_gamma   90.00
#
_symmetry.space_group_name_H-M   'P 1'
#
loop_
_entity.id
_entity.type
_entity.pdbx_description
1 polymer ?
#
loop_
_entity_poly.entity_id
_entity_poly.type
_entity_poly.pdbx_seq_one_letter_code
_entity_poly.pdbx_strand_id
1 'polypeptide(L)'
;MPASRSNGGMSEQNLPLPENQPAPTEAAPVENVPTDVAAAQAAPAEAAPTEATETPESMPLTQVIEALLFSTDAPLSPGKLAEICGLDSTKPVKLAIEELNKGYEARQAAYRVEDRAGGYQLLTLPQYADYIERLVRKKDEGRLTPASLETLAIVSYKQPITRADVEAIRGVACGEVLRSLMEHNLVKIVGRAEEIGRPMLYGTTRYFLEVFGLASLKDLPKADSLKEPT
;
A
#
# COMPACT_ATOMS: atom_id res chain seq x y z
N MET A 1 -84.73 2.77 -0.51
CA MET A 1 -84.60 3.06 0.94
C MET A 1 -83.27 2.48 1.40
N PRO A 2 -82.48 3.19 2.22
CA PRO A 2 -81.57 4.30 1.83
C PRO A 2 -80.10 3.97 2.17
N ALA A 3 -79.09 4.53 1.48
CA ALA A 3 -78.47 5.87 1.62
C ALA A 3 -77.62 6.01 2.90
N SER A 4 -76.32 6.32 2.84
CA SER A 4 -75.73 7.68 2.74
C SER A 4 -74.30 7.56 3.30
N ARG A 5 -73.25 8.34 3.06
CA ARG A 5 -72.87 9.55 2.29
C ARG A 5 -71.34 9.62 2.52
N SER A 6 -70.48 9.81 1.53
CA SER A 6 -70.18 11.05 0.79
C SER A 6 -69.17 11.99 1.47
N ASN A 7 -68.07 12.20 0.72
CA ASN A 7 -67.35 13.45 0.43
C ASN A 7 -66.44 14.18 1.42
N GLY A 8 -65.36 14.67 0.80
CA GLY A 8 -64.83 16.03 0.93
C GLY A 8 -63.48 16.07 1.61
N GLY A 9 -62.43 16.71 1.09
CA GLY A 9 -62.28 17.63 -0.03
C GLY A 9 -60.85 18.19 0.02
N MET A 10 -60.31 18.57 -1.14
CA MET A 10 -59.06 19.31 -1.29
C MET A 10 -59.18 20.73 -0.72
N SER A 11 -58.11 21.24 -0.11
CA SER A 11 -57.69 22.65 -0.26
C SER A 11 -56.33 22.91 0.39
N GLU A 12 -55.45 23.51 -0.42
CA GLU A 12 -54.21 24.20 -0.06
C GLU A 12 -54.41 25.25 1.06
N GLN A 13 -53.37 25.51 1.86
CA GLN A 13 -52.76 26.86 2.02
C GLN A 13 -51.85 26.96 3.26
N ASN A 14 -50.61 27.37 2.98
CA ASN A 14 -49.87 28.50 3.57
C ASN A 14 -49.52 28.55 5.08
N LEU A 15 -48.23 28.78 5.35
CA LEU A 15 -47.60 29.10 6.64
C LEU A 15 -48.23 30.33 7.34
N PRO A 16 -48.08 30.42 8.67
CA PRO A 16 -47.14 31.40 9.21
C PRO A 16 -46.29 30.88 10.40
N LEU A 17 -45.10 31.46 10.54
CA LEU A 17 -44.26 31.43 11.75
C LEU A 17 -44.94 32.19 12.90
N PRO A 18 -44.64 31.87 14.17
CA PRO A 18 -44.72 32.86 15.24
C PRO A 18 -43.33 33.40 15.63
N GLU A 19 -43.20 34.72 15.47
CA GLU A 19 -42.32 35.67 16.17
C GLU A 19 -42.36 35.48 17.71
N ASN A 20 -41.21 35.46 18.39
CA ASN A 20 -40.60 36.58 19.15
C ASN A 20 -41.46 37.03 20.38
N GLN A 21 -41.04 36.81 21.63
CA GLN A 21 -40.27 37.74 22.51
C GLN A 21 -40.44 37.28 23.99
N PRO A 22 -39.80 37.88 25.04
CA PRO A 22 -38.49 38.55 25.16
C PRO A 22 -37.67 38.11 26.42
N ALA A 23 -36.43 38.63 26.50
CA ALA A 23 -35.53 38.65 27.67
C ALA A 23 -36.05 39.54 28.84
N PRO A 24 -35.40 39.58 30.03
CA PRO A 24 -34.29 40.56 30.26
C PRO A 24 -33.19 40.07 31.26
N THR A 25 -31.90 40.31 31.03
CA THR A 25 -31.08 41.48 31.46
C THR A 25 -30.38 41.27 32.81
N GLU A 26 -29.03 41.32 32.80
CA GLU A 26 -28.19 42.30 33.52
C GLU A 26 -26.71 42.04 33.14
N ALA A 27 -26.15 42.80 32.17
CA ALA A 27 -25.30 43.99 32.34
C ALA A 27 -23.95 43.67 33.04
N ALA A 28 -22.82 43.56 32.32
CA ALA A 28 -21.90 44.65 31.87
C ALA A 28 -21.15 45.33 33.04
N PRO A 29 -19.85 45.73 32.92
CA PRO A 29 -19.33 46.41 31.73
C PRO A 29 -17.91 46.03 31.25
N VAL A 30 -17.74 46.40 29.98
CA VAL A 30 -16.53 46.66 29.19
C VAL A 30 -15.65 47.77 29.79
N GLU A 31 -14.33 47.65 29.61
CA GLU A 31 -13.47 48.81 29.41
C GLU A 31 -12.45 48.50 28.31
N ASN A 32 -12.22 49.48 27.42
CA ASN A 32 -11.57 49.34 26.14
C ASN A 32 -10.55 50.48 25.97
N VAL A 33 -9.34 50.14 25.50
CA VAL A 33 -8.32 50.94 24.75
C VAL A 33 -7.70 52.21 25.39
N PRO A 34 -6.64 52.86 24.81
CA PRO A 34 -5.53 52.45 23.89
C PRO A 34 -4.12 53.05 24.25
N THR A 35 -3.11 52.79 23.38
CA THR A 35 -1.94 53.67 23.00
C THR A 35 -0.80 53.85 24.02
N ASP A 36 0.50 53.98 23.70
CA ASP A 36 1.33 54.00 22.47
C ASP A 36 2.83 53.98 22.89
N VAL A 37 3.69 53.77 21.89
CA VAL A 37 5.10 54.20 21.67
C VAL A 37 6.31 53.63 22.44
N ALA A 38 7.26 53.23 21.58
CA ALA A 38 8.70 53.54 21.58
C ALA A 38 9.72 52.43 21.90
N ALA A 39 10.22 51.86 20.80
CA ALA A 39 11.63 51.86 20.37
C ALA A 39 12.71 51.21 21.26
N ALA A 40 13.31 50.13 20.73
CA ALA A 40 14.75 49.91 20.79
C ALA A 40 15.20 49.05 19.59
N GLN A 41 16.06 49.63 18.75
CA GLN A 41 16.71 49.03 17.58
C GLN A 41 18.08 48.42 17.92
N ALA A 42 18.39 47.36 17.15
CA ALA A 42 19.68 46.99 16.56
C ALA A 42 20.89 46.58 17.42
N ALA A 43 21.32 45.33 17.23
CA ALA A 43 22.64 45.04 16.65
C ALA A 43 22.60 43.69 15.89
N PRO A 44 23.23 43.60 14.70
CA PRO A 44 23.19 42.42 13.83
C PRO A 44 24.38 41.49 14.07
N ALA A 45 24.15 40.18 14.11
CA ALA A 45 25.19 39.15 14.10
C ALA A 45 25.06 38.31 12.82
N GLU A 46 25.69 38.83 11.79
CA GLU A 46 26.67 38.16 10.91
C GLU A 46 26.53 36.64 10.64
N ALA A 47 26.41 36.37 9.33
CA ALA A 47 26.82 35.17 8.60
C ALA A 47 26.00 33.88 8.81
N ALA A 48 24.87 33.81 8.10
CA ALA A 48 24.35 32.56 7.58
C ALA A 48 25.44 31.86 6.74
N PRO A 49 25.71 30.55 6.93
CA PRO A 49 26.48 29.80 5.96
C PRO A 49 25.59 29.62 4.73
N THR A 50 26.02 30.25 3.65
CA THR A 50 25.66 29.99 2.25
C THR A 50 25.34 28.52 2.05
N GLU A 51 24.06 28.21 1.79
CA GLU A 51 23.65 26.93 1.22
C GLU A 51 24.36 26.80 -0.12
N ALA A 52 25.42 26.00 -0.13
CA ALA A 52 26.02 25.52 -1.36
C ALA A 52 24.94 24.71 -2.09
N THR A 53 24.54 25.22 -3.25
CA THR A 53 23.77 24.48 -4.22
C THR A 53 24.67 23.35 -4.73
N GLU A 54 24.58 22.18 -4.08
CA GLU A 54 25.24 20.97 -4.55
C GLU A 54 24.59 20.57 -5.88
N THR A 55 25.30 20.81 -6.96
CA THR A 55 25.02 20.23 -8.27
C THR A 55 24.81 18.71 -8.15
N PRO A 56 23.86 18.11 -8.89
CA PRO A 56 23.52 16.68 -8.80
C PRO A 56 24.66 15.72 -9.20
N GLU A 57 25.83 16.23 -9.59
CA GLU A 57 26.98 15.46 -10.05
C GLU A 57 27.93 15.00 -8.92
N SER A 58 27.76 15.44 -7.67
CA SER A 58 28.65 15.03 -6.56
C SER A 58 27.98 14.24 -5.43
N MET A 59 26.71 13.85 -5.57
CA MET A 59 26.03 13.08 -4.53
C MET A 59 26.57 11.64 -4.50
N PRO A 60 26.87 11.07 -3.32
CA PRO A 60 27.34 9.69 -3.24
C PRO A 60 26.24 8.73 -3.70
N LEU A 61 26.63 7.70 -4.45
CA LEU A 61 25.70 6.73 -5.05
C LEU A 61 24.74 6.10 -4.03
N THR A 62 25.20 5.89 -2.79
CA THR A 62 24.39 5.38 -1.69
C THR A 62 23.21 6.30 -1.37
N GLN A 63 23.42 7.62 -1.31
CA GLN A 63 22.34 8.59 -1.06
C GLN A 63 21.35 8.65 -2.22
N VAL A 64 21.84 8.59 -3.46
CA VAL A 64 20.97 8.57 -4.65
C VAL A 64 20.10 7.31 -4.65
N ILE A 65 20.68 6.14 -4.40
CA ILE A 65 19.94 4.87 -4.33
C ILE A 65 18.94 4.87 -3.17
N GLU A 66 19.34 5.35 -1.99
CA GLU A 66 18.44 5.51 -0.84
C GLU A 66 17.23 6.39 -1.19
N ALA A 67 17.46 7.54 -1.82
CA ALA A 67 16.40 8.44 -2.24
C ALA A 67 15.43 7.78 -3.24
N LEU A 68 15.96 7.02 -4.22
CA LEU A 68 15.15 6.28 -5.19
C LEU A 68 14.29 5.21 -4.51
N LEU A 69 14.88 4.40 -3.61
CA LEU A 69 14.19 3.34 -2.89
C LEU A 69 13.18 3.87 -1.88
N PHE A 70 13.45 5.02 -1.27
CA PHE A 70 12.52 5.69 -0.35
C PHE A 70 11.31 6.29 -1.07
N SER A 71 11.48 6.71 -2.33
CA SER A 71 10.44 7.39 -3.11
C SER A 71 9.44 6.45 -3.80
N THR A 72 9.57 5.13 -3.63
CA THR A 72 8.78 4.14 -4.35
C THR A 72 8.18 3.08 -3.43
N ASP A 73 6.92 2.75 -3.69
CA ASP A 73 6.19 1.71 -2.96
C ASP A 73 6.37 0.31 -3.59
N ALA A 74 7.17 0.17 -4.66
CA ALA A 74 7.37 -1.07 -5.40
C ALA A 74 8.86 -1.45 -5.55
N PRO A 75 9.22 -2.74 -5.63
CA PRO A 75 10.61 -3.15 -5.80
C PRO A 75 11.25 -2.64 -7.11
N LEU A 76 12.43 -2.02 -7.01
CA LEU A 76 13.22 -1.55 -8.15
C LEU A 76 14.28 -2.57 -8.55
N SER A 77 14.30 -2.95 -9.82
CA SER A 77 15.31 -3.91 -10.29
C SER A 77 16.73 -3.30 -10.25
N PRO A 78 17.78 -4.11 -10.03
CA PRO A 78 19.16 -3.62 -10.05
C PRO A 78 19.52 -2.95 -11.39
N GLY A 79 18.95 -3.45 -12.49
CA GLY A 79 19.14 -2.86 -13.82
C GLY A 79 18.50 -1.49 -13.96
N LYS A 80 17.29 -1.28 -13.41
CA LYS A 80 16.62 0.02 -13.44
C LYS A 80 17.37 1.06 -12.59
N LEU A 81 17.86 0.65 -11.42
CA LEU A 81 18.70 1.51 -10.57
C LEU A 81 20.00 1.91 -11.29
N ALA A 82 20.67 0.95 -11.95
CA ALA A 82 21.88 1.23 -12.72
C ALA A 82 21.61 2.20 -13.88
N GLU A 83 20.51 2.00 -14.62
CA GLU A 83 20.09 2.88 -15.72
C GLU A 83 19.86 4.33 -15.23
N ILE A 84 19.11 4.51 -14.14
CA ILE A 84 18.81 5.85 -13.60
C ILE A 84 20.09 6.54 -13.09
N CYS A 85 21.00 5.78 -12.49
CA CYS A 85 22.27 6.31 -11.97
C CYS A 85 23.36 6.46 -13.04
N GLY A 86 23.07 6.17 -14.32
CA GLY A 86 24.06 6.26 -15.40
C GLY A 86 25.22 5.26 -15.30
N LEU A 87 24.96 4.07 -14.75
CA LEU A 87 25.98 3.04 -14.51
C LEU A 87 25.95 1.95 -15.59
N ASP A 88 27.13 1.53 -16.06
CA ASP A 88 27.28 0.45 -17.05
C ASP A 88 27.05 -0.96 -16.47
N SER A 89 26.94 -1.09 -15.14
CA SER A 89 26.82 -2.38 -14.46
C SER A 89 25.93 -2.30 -13.23
N THR A 90 25.33 -3.43 -12.86
CA THR A 90 24.57 -3.58 -11.61
C THR A 90 25.45 -3.83 -10.39
N LYS A 91 26.76 -4.08 -10.57
CA LYS A 91 27.67 -4.36 -9.43
C LYS A 91 27.77 -3.19 -8.44
N PRO A 92 27.95 -1.93 -8.86
CA PRO A 92 28.01 -0.80 -7.93
C PRO A 92 26.71 -0.63 -7.14
N VAL A 93 25.56 -0.89 -7.76
CA VAL A 93 24.25 -0.87 -7.08
C VAL A 93 24.20 -1.85 -5.93
N LYS A 94 24.65 -3.09 -6.14
CA LYS A 94 24.68 -4.12 -5.08
C LYS A 94 25.59 -3.72 -3.92
N LEU A 95 26.79 -3.22 -4.23
CA LEU A 95 27.74 -2.77 -3.21
C LEU A 95 27.19 -1.58 -2.40
N ALA A 96 26.57 -0.62 -3.07
CA ALA A 96 25.95 0.53 -2.41
C ALA A 96 24.79 0.11 -1.48
N ILE A 97 24.01 -0.91 -1.87
CA ILE A 97 22.93 -1.44 -1.03
C ILE A 97 23.48 -2.17 0.20
N GLU A 98 24.55 -2.94 0.04
CA GLU A 98 25.24 -3.57 1.18
C GLU A 98 25.79 -2.52 2.14
N GLU A 99 26.34 -1.42 1.62
CA GLU A 99 26.82 -0.28 2.41
C GLU A 99 25.67 0.43 3.14
N LEU A 100 24.56 0.71 2.46
CA LEU A 100 23.36 1.28 3.06
C LEU A 100 22.84 0.43 4.22
N ASN A 101 22.72 -0.88 4.03
CA ASN A 101 22.25 -1.80 5.06
C ASN A 101 23.19 -1.82 6.28
N LYS A 102 24.52 -1.78 6.09
CA LYS A 102 25.48 -1.62 7.19
C LYS A 102 25.29 -0.31 7.94
N GLY A 103 25.07 0.79 7.21
CA GLY A 103 24.79 2.10 7.80
C GLY A 103 23.49 2.12 8.61
N TYR A 104 22.44 1.46 8.10
CA TYR A 104 21.16 1.31 8.78
C TYR A 104 21.27 0.49 10.07
N GLU A 105 22.04 -0.58 10.05
CA GLU A 105 22.31 -1.39 11.23
C GLU A 105 23.10 -0.61 12.28
N ALA A 106 24.16 0.10 11.88
CA ALA A 106 25.01 0.88 12.78
C ALA A 106 24.23 1.99 13.53
N ARG A 107 23.24 2.60 12.88
CA ARG A 107 22.38 3.64 13.47
C ARG A 107 21.09 3.10 14.10
N GLN A 108 20.92 1.78 14.15
CA GLN A 108 19.71 1.11 14.65
C GLN A 108 18.42 1.61 13.97
N ALA A 109 18.46 1.78 12.64
CA ALA A 109 17.30 2.20 11.87
C ALA A 109 16.17 1.16 11.96
N ALA A 110 14.91 1.63 11.90
CA ALA A 110 13.73 0.77 11.95
C ALA A 110 13.41 0.07 10.60
N TYR A 111 14.29 0.22 9.60
CA TYR A 111 14.09 -0.26 8.24
C TYR A 111 15.41 -0.71 7.62
N ARG A 112 15.33 -1.52 6.55
CA ARG A 112 16.45 -1.97 5.74
C ARG A 112 16.04 -2.20 4.28
N VAL A 113 17.02 -2.26 3.38
CA VAL A 113 16.79 -2.67 1.99
C VAL A 113 16.74 -4.19 1.90
N GLU A 114 15.67 -4.71 1.30
CA GLU A 114 15.44 -6.14 1.08
C GLU A 114 15.38 -6.45 -0.43
N ASP A 115 15.77 -7.67 -0.79
CA ASP A 115 15.56 -8.21 -2.14
C ASP A 115 14.18 -8.89 -2.21
N ARG A 116 13.30 -8.38 -3.07
CA ARG A 116 11.93 -8.86 -3.31
C ARG A 116 11.65 -8.91 -4.81
N ALA A 117 11.13 -10.04 -5.28
CA ALA A 117 10.73 -10.26 -6.68
C ALA A 117 11.80 -9.82 -7.71
N GLY A 118 13.09 -10.05 -7.42
CA GLY A 118 14.22 -9.67 -8.27
C GLY A 118 14.50 -8.16 -8.32
N GLY A 119 14.12 -7.43 -7.28
CA GLY A 119 14.34 -6.00 -7.10
C GLY A 119 14.59 -5.66 -5.64
N TYR A 120 14.97 -4.41 -5.39
CA TYR A 120 15.26 -3.90 -4.07
C TYR A 120 14.14 -2.98 -3.59
N GLN A 121 13.82 -3.06 -2.30
CA GLN A 121 12.82 -2.23 -1.66
C GLN A 121 13.22 -1.90 -0.22
N LEU A 122 12.94 -0.67 0.21
CA LEU A 122 13.10 -0.26 1.61
C LEU A 122 11.90 -0.74 2.43
N LEU A 123 12.13 -1.57 3.46
CA LEU A 123 11.09 -2.15 4.28
C LEU A 123 11.39 -1.98 5.77
N THR A 124 10.35 -1.82 6.58
CA THR A 124 10.46 -1.83 8.05
C THR A 124 10.89 -3.19 8.57
N LEU A 125 11.64 -3.21 9.67
CA LEU A 125 12.08 -4.46 10.30
C LEU A 125 10.89 -5.25 10.88
N PRO A 126 10.91 -6.59 10.85
CA PRO A 126 9.82 -7.45 11.34
C PRO A 126 9.43 -7.21 12.81
N GLN A 127 10.38 -6.78 13.64
CA GLN A 127 10.15 -6.47 15.07
C GLN A 127 9.14 -5.34 15.30
N TYR A 128 8.83 -4.53 14.29
CA TYR A 128 7.83 -3.46 14.37
C TYR A 128 6.46 -3.84 13.79
N ALA A 129 6.28 -5.09 13.32
CA ALA A 129 5.06 -5.52 12.62
C ALA A 129 3.78 -5.23 13.39
N ASP A 130 3.72 -5.54 14.70
CA ASP A 130 2.55 -5.31 15.55
C ASP A 130 2.08 -3.85 15.57
N TYR A 131 3.02 -2.89 15.50
CA TYR A 131 2.71 -1.47 15.48
C TYR A 131 2.19 -1.05 14.10
N ILE A 132 2.81 -1.56 13.03
CA ILE A 132 2.40 -1.29 11.65
C ILE A 132 1.01 -1.89 11.37
N GLU A 133 0.70 -3.09 11.87
CA GLU A 133 -0.62 -3.69 11.70
C GLU A 133 -1.74 -2.82 12.31
N ARG A 134 -1.50 -2.25 13.50
CA ARG A 134 -2.46 -1.36 14.15
C ARG A 134 -2.73 -0.10 13.32
N LEU A 135 -1.73 0.40 12.59
CA LEU A 135 -1.87 1.52 11.67
C LEU A 135 -2.70 1.13 10.42
N VAL A 136 -2.50 -0.08 9.89
CA VAL A 136 -3.08 -0.53 8.60
C VAL A 136 -4.51 -1.09 8.73
N ARG A 137 -4.96 -1.51 9.92
CA ARG A 137 -6.25 -2.17 10.21
C ARG A 137 -7.57 -1.53 9.70
N LYS A 138 -7.54 -0.39 9.01
CA LYS A 138 -8.73 0.23 8.39
C LYS A 138 -9.08 -0.28 6.99
N LYS A 139 -8.35 -1.24 6.42
CA LYS A 139 -8.46 -1.61 4.98
C LYS A 139 -8.71 -3.12 4.75
N ASP A 140 -9.74 -3.70 5.38
CA ASP A 140 -10.08 -5.14 5.28
C ASP A 140 -10.84 -5.55 4.01
N GLU A 141 -11.14 -4.64 3.08
CA GLU A 141 -11.97 -4.91 1.88
C GLU A 141 -11.27 -5.73 0.76
N GLY A 142 -10.21 -6.47 1.05
CA GLY A 142 -9.44 -7.20 0.03
C GLY A 142 -8.72 -8.46 0.49
N ARG A 143 -9.08 -9.02 1.65
CA ARG A 143 -8.43 -10.26 2.14
C ARG A 143 -8.90 -11.48 1.35
N LEU A 144 -7.95 -12.30 0.91
CA LEU A 144 -8.24 -13.60 0.32
C LEU A 144 -8.91 -14.51 1.35
N THR A 145 -9.98 -15.18 0.94
CA THR A 145 -10.64 -16.20 1.76
C THR A 145 -9.74 -17.45 1.91
N PRO A 146 -9.98 -18.32 2.91
CA PRO A 146 -9.25 -19.58 3.05
C PRO A 146 -9.26 -20.42 1.76
N ALA A 147 -10.42 -20.55 1.11
CA ALA A 147 -10.56 -21.26 -0.17
C ALA A 147 -9.72 -20.62 -1.31
N SER A 148 -9.55 -19.29 -1.29
CA SER A 148 -8.71 -18.57 -2.25
C SER A 148 -7.23 -18.81 -1.99
N LEU A 149 -6.82 -18.84 -0.73
CA LEU A 149 -5.45 -19.17 -0.33
C LEU A 149 -5.07 -20.61 -0.68
N GLU A 150 -5.96 -21.58 -0.47
CA GLU A 150 -5.76 -22.97 -0.90
C GLU A 150 -5.55 -23.08 -2.40
N THR A 151 -6.44 -22.44 -3.18
CA THR A 151 -6.37 -22.45 -4.64
C THR A 151 -5.07 -21.79 -5.12
N LEU A 152 -4.70 -20.66 -4.52
CA LEU A 152 -3.45 -19.97 -4.82
C LEU A 152 -2.22 -20.82 -4.51
N ALA A 153 -2.22 -21.56 -3.39
CA ALA A 153 -1.15 -22.47 -3.02
C ALA A 153 -0.99 -23.61 -4.04
N ILE A 154 -2.09 -24.22 -4.49
CA ILE A 154 -2.03 -25.26 -5.52
C ILE A 154 -1.40 -24.70 -6.81
N VAL A 155 -1.83 -23.52 -7.24
CA VAL A 155 -1.27 -22.88 -8.44
C VAL A 155 0.22 -22.56 -8.25
N SER A 156 0.64 -22.02 -7.10
CA SER A 156 2.05 -21.62 -6.89
C SER A 156 3.01 -22.81 -6.91
N TYR A 157 2.61 -23.96 -6.35
CA TYR A 157 3.43 -25.18 -6.28
C TYR A 157 3.36 -26.07 -7.53
N LYS A 158 2.24 -26.05 -8.27
CA LYS A 158 2.00 -26.97 -9.40
C LYS A 158 1.98 -26.29 -10.77
N GLN A 159 2.20 -24.97 -10.85
CA GLN A 159 2.25 -24.26 -12.13
C GLN A 159 3.31 -24.84 -13.07
N PRO A 160 3.05 -24.84 -14.40
CA PRO A 160 1.78 -24.44 -15.04
C PRO A 160 0.69 -25.52 -14.88
N ILE A 161 -0.52 -25.14 -14.46
CA ILE A 161 -1.62 -26.07 -14.13
C ILE A 161 -2.95 -25.66 -14.79
N THR A 162 -3.82 -26.61 -15.15
CA THR A 162 -5.16 -26.31 -15.70
C THR A 162 -6.21 -26.12 -14.60
N ARG A 163 -7.35 -25.48 -14.94
CA ARG A 163 -8.50 -25.39 -14.01
C ARG A 163 -8.97 -26.78 -13.57
N ALA A 164 -9.05 -27.73 -14.50
CA ALA A 164 -9.55 -29.08 -14.21
C ALA A 164 -8.65 -29.81 -13.19
N ASP A 165 -7.33 -29.66 -13.32
CA ASP A 165 -6.37 -30.25 -12.37
C ASP A 165 -6.50 -29.63 -10.97
N VAL A 166 -6.68 -28.31 -10.90
CA VAL A 166 -6.91 -27.62 -9.62
C VAL A 166 -8.20 -28.13 -8.96
N GLU A 167 -9.28 -28.29 -9.73
CA GLU A 167 -10.55 -28.84 -9.23
C GLU A 167 -10.41 -30.30 -8.80
N ALA A 168 -9.62 -31.10 -9.51
CA ALA A 168 -9.34 -32.48 -9.15
C ALA A 168 -8.56 -32.59 -7.83
N ILE A 169 -7.63 -31.67 -7.56
CA ILE A 169 -6.88 -31.62 -6.30
C ILE A 169 -7.76 -31.12 -5.14
N ARG A 170 -8.59 -30.08 -5.36
CA ARG A 170 -9.45 -29.50 -4.32
C ARG A 170 -10.72 -30.29 -4.04
N GLY A 171 -11.18 -31.09 -5.01
CA GLY A 171 -12.46 -31.79 -4.97
C GLY A 171 -13.69 -30.89 -5.14
N VAL A 172 -13.51 -29.59 -5.42
CA VAL A 172 -14.60 -28.61 -5.59
C VAL A 172 -14.28 -27.63 -6.73
N ALA A 173 -15.33 -27.03 -7.31
CA ALA A 173 -15.19 -26.05 -8.38
C ALA A 173 -14.37 -24.82 -7.92
N CYS A 174 -13.51 -24.30 -8.79
CA CYS A 174 -12.62 -23.18 -8.47
C CYS A 174 -12.64 -22.04 -9.50
N GLY A 175 -13.58 -22.05 -10.45
CA GLY A 175 -13.67 -21.04 -11.51
C GLY A 175 -13.72 -19.59 -11.01
N GLU A 176 -14.64 -19.28 -10.10
CA GLU A 176 -14.77 -17.94 -9.50
C GLU A 176 -13.55 -17.55 -8.66
N VAL A 177 -12.95 -18.52 -7.97
CA VAL A 177 -11.75 -18.30 -7.16
C VAL A 177 -10.55 -17.95 -8.05
N LEU A 178 -10.34 -18.70 -9.14
CA LEU A 178 -9.30 -18.38 -10.12
C LEU A 178 -9.54 -17.01 -10.77
N ARG A 179 -10.81 -16.65 -11.05
CA ARG A 179 -11.18 -15.34 -11.56
C ARG A 179 -10.77 -14.23 -10.59
N SER A 180 -11.18 -14.34 -9.32
CA SER A 180 -10.81 -13.40 -8.27
C SER A 180 -9.30 -13.29 -8.10
N LEU A 181 -8.55 -14.41 -8.08
CA LEU A 181 -7.09 -14.39 -7.99
C LEU A 181 -6.41 -13.68 -9.18
N MET A 182 -7.01 -13.74 -10.38
CA MET A 182 -6.55 -12.96 -11.53
C MET A 182 -6.89 -11.47 -11.39
N GLU A 183 -8.07 -11.12 -10.88
CA GLU A 183 -8.48 -9.73 -10.59
C GLU A 183 -7.55 -9.08 -9.55
N HIS A 184 -7.08 -9.85 -8.58
CA HIS A 184 -6.05 -9.44 -7.61
C HIS A 184 -4.62 -9.49 -8.16
N ASN A 185 -4.43 -9.79 -9.45
CA ASN A 185 -3.12 -9.94 -10.11
C ASN A 185 -2.19 -10.97 -9.45
N LEU A 186 -2.69 -11.96 -8.72
CA LEU A 186 -1.86 -12.99 -8.08
C LEU A 186 -1.60 -14.18 -9.02
N VAL A 187 -2.56 -14.46 -9.90
CA VAL A 187 -2.50 -15.53 -10.91
C VAL A 187 -2.69 -14.92 -12.30
N LYS A 188 -2.11 -15.54 -13.32
CA LYS A 188 -2.28 -15.19 -14.73
C LYS A 188 -2.35 -16.44 -15.62
N ILE A 189 -2.82 -16.25 -16.85
CA ILE A 189 -2.72 -17.27 -17.90
C ILE A 189 -1.28 -17.26 -18.43
N VAL A 190 -0.61 -18.41 -18.37
CA VAL A 190 0.77 -18.60 -18.85
C VAL A 190 0.85 -19.33 -20.19
N GLY A 191 -0.25 -19.91 -20.66
CA GLY A 191 -0.31 -20.62 -21.93
C GLY A 191 -1.60 -21.42 -22.10
N ARG A 192 -1.57 -22.36 -23.04
CA ARG A 192 -2.63 -23.37 -23.25
C ARG A 192 -1.99 -24.75 -23.31
N ALA A 193 -2.65 -25.75 -22.73
CA ALA A 193 -2.17 -27.12 -22.78
C ALA A 193 -2.31 -27.72 -24.19
N GLU A 194 -1.44 -28.67 -24.53
CA GLU A 194 -1.47 -29.43 -25.79
C GLU A 194 -2.37 -30.68 -25.69
N GLU A 195 -3.55 -30.49 -25.11
CA GLU A 195 -4.53 -31.55 -24.89
C GLU A 195 -5.87 -31.21 -25.55
N ILE A 196 -6.79 -32.18 -25.57
CA ILE A 196 -8.13 -32.01 -26.17
C ILE A 196 -8.85 -30.83 -25.50
N GLY A 197 -9.36 -29.91 -26.32
CA GLY A 197 -10.01 -28.68 -25.85
C GLY A 197 -9.06 -27.53 -25.49
N ARG A 198 -7.73 -27.75 -25.55
CA ARG A 198 -6.66 -26.75 -25.32
C ARG A 198 -6.94 -25.84 -24.12
N PRO A 199 -7.13 -26.41 -22.91
CA PRO A 199 -7.47 -25.63 -21.73
C PRO A 199 -6.37 -24.61 -21.37
N MET A 200 -6.77 -23.53 -20.70
CA MET A 200 -5.84 -22.50 -20.23
C MET A 200 -4.95 -23.03 -19.11
N LEU A 201 -3.66 -22.67 -19.17
CA LEU A 201 -2.68 -22.93 -18.12
C LEU A 201 -2.54 -21.69 -17.23
N TYR A 202 -2.58 -21.90 -15.92
CA TYR A 202 -2.46 -20.87 -14.90
C TYR A 202 -1.09 -20.94 -14.21
N GLY A 203 -0.59 -19.76 -13.81
CA GLY A 203 0.63 -19.60 -13.02
C GLY A 203 0.63 -18.29 -12.25
N THR A 204 1.54 -18.15 -11.29
CA THR A 204 1.66 -16.96 -10.45
C THR A 204 2.29 -15.78 -11.20
N THR A 205 2.01 -14.57 -10.74
CA THR A 205 2.59 -13.34 -11.29
C THR A 205 3.84 -12.90 -10.53
N ARG A 206 4.44 -11.78 -10.96
CA ARG A 206 5.46 -11.09 -10.17
C ARG A 206 4.88 -10.46 -8.90
N TYR A 207 3.66 -9.90 -8.99
CA TYR A 207 2.95 -9.34 -7.86
C TYR A 207 2.71 -10.38 -6.74
N PHE A 208 2.48 -11.65 -7.08
CA PHE A 208 2.48 -12.73 -6.09
C PHE A 208 3.80 -12.79 -5.30
N LEU A 209 4.96 -12.75 -5.98
CA LEU A 209 6.25 -12.76 -5.30
C LEU A 209 6.43 -11.52 -4.40
N GLU A 210 5.96 -10.35 -4.85
CA GLU A 210 6.01 -9.10 -4.08
C GLU A 210 5.18 -9.20 -2.80
N VAL A 211 3.91 -9.61 -2.90
CA VAL A 211 2.97 -9.74 -1.77
C VAL A 211 3.46 -10.78 -0.77
N PHE A 212 4.01 -11.92 -1.24
CA PHE A 212 4.49 -13.00 -0.38
C PHE A 212 5.96 -12.83 0.04
N GLY A 213 6.61 -11.75 -0.40
CA GLY A 213 7.98 -11.44 -0.02
C GLY A 213 9.03 -12.42 -0.57
N LEU A 214 8.82 -12.99 -1.74
CA LEU A 214 9.74 -13.97 -2.32
C LEU A 214 10.63 -13.30 -3.36
N ALA A 215 11.93 -13.64 -3.40
CA ALA A 215 12.80 -13.18 -4.49
C ALA A 215 12.50 -13.97 -5.77
N SER A 216 12.19 -15.25 -5.63
CA SER A 216 11.87 -16.18 -6.71
C SER A 216 10.90 -17.28 -6.24
N LEU A 217 10.31 -18.01 -7.20
CA LEU A 217 9.49 -19.18 -6.88
C LEU A 217 10.28 -20.32 -6.20
N LYS A 218 11.62 -20.31 -6.27
CA LYS A 218 12.47 -21.31 -5.61
C LYS A 218 12.53 -21.09 -4.09
N ASP A 219 12.14 -19.91 -3.62
CA ASP A 219 12.12 -19.54 -2.20
C ASP A 219 10.82 -19.98 -1.52
N LEU A 220 9.89 -20.59 -2.27
CA LEU A 220 8.71 -21.21 -1.68
C LEU A 220 9.14 -22.35 -0.74
N PRO A 221 8.51 -22.47 0.45
CA PRO A 221 8.72 -23.62 1.34
C PRO A 221 8.58 -24.94 0.59
N LYS A 222 9.40 -25.94 0.88
CA LYS A 222 9.23 -27.25 0.22
C LYS A 222 7.83 -27.79 0.57
N ALA A 223 7.09 -28.26 -0.43
CA ALA A 223 5.72 -28.77 -0.23
C ALA A 223 5.65 -29.84 0.88
N ASP A 224 6.69 -30.67 1.02
CA ASP A 224 6.78 -31.72 2.04
C ASP A 224 7.02 -31.21 3.47
N SER A 225 7.35 -29.93 3.64
CA SER A 225 7.61 -29.30 4.95
C SER A 225 6.40 -28.56 5.54
N LEU A 226 5.27 -28.54 4.81
CA LEU A 226 4.01 -27.96 5.28
C LEU A 226 3.39 -28.89 6.33
N LYS A 227 3.67 -28.62 7.62
CA LYS A 227 2.95 -29.25 8.73
C LYS A 227 1.46 -28.93 8.64
N GLU A 228 0.63 -29.92 8.93
CA GLU A 228 -0.82 -29.75 9.07
C GLU A 228 -1.13 -28.63 10.07
N PRO A 229 -2.13 -27.77 9.79
CA PRO A 229 -2.54 -26.74 10.73
C PRO A 229 -3.10 -27.42 12.00
N THR A 230 -2.42 -27.19 13.13
CA THR A 230 -2.91 -27.53 14.47
C THR A 230 -4.18 -26.77 14.83
#